data_AF-A0A7C1XSI2-F1
#
_entry.id   AF-A0A7C1XSI2-F1
#
_cell.length_a   1.000
_cell.length_b   1.000
_cell.length_c   1.000
_cell.angle_alpha   90.00
_cell.angle_beta   90.00
_cell.angle_gamma   90.00
#
_symmetry.space_group_name_H-M   'P 1'
#
loop_
_entity.id
_entity.type
_entity.pdbx_description
1 polymer ?
#
loop_
_entity_poly.entity_id
_entity_poly.type
_entity_poly.pdbx_seq_one_letter_code
_entity_poly.pdbx_strand_id
1 'polypeptide(L)'
;MNIRRPKHLEPERLQQLVAAHVQQILGPRASVKDAPPCGDACLLADAGDGRNALLSFDMHDANQALLRGLIALDRLDHSQDETWETPDLWILSPAPPAGKCLLSRLRGFTWRAFEVIQVDDRLGLLVEEHSEQGTTASSRPATLHSEEGAGERTEGLTPEEDAFFQHL
;
A
#
# COMPACT_ATOMS: atom_id res chain seq x y z
N MET A 1 -21.43 19.54 16.11
CA MET A 1 -20.27 19.04 15.37
C MET A 1 -20.71 18.67 13.97
N ASN A 2 -20.35 19.48 12.97
CA ASN A 2 -20.71 19.23 11.58
C ASN A 2 -19.53 18.53 10.90
N ILE A 3 -19.66 17.24 10.58
CA ILE A 3 -18.62 16.47 9.88
C ILE A 3 -18.97 16.42 8.40
N ARG A 4 -18.03 16.84 7.54
CA ARG A 4 -18.18 16.83 6.08
C ARG A 4 -16.94 16.26 5.42
N ARG A 5 -17.12 15.68 4.23
CA ARG A 5 -16.02 15.26 3.36
C ARG A 5 -15.83 16.32 2.28
N PRO A 6 -14.69 17.02 2.22
CA PRO A 6 -14.42 17.97 1.15
C PRO A 6 -14.35 17.23 -0.19
N LYS A 7 -15.03 17.76 -1.21
CA LYS A 7 -14.99 17.20 -2.57
C LYS A 7 -13.75 17.61 -3.35
N HIS A 8 -13.16 18.74 -2.98
CA HIS A 8 -11.96 19.29 -3.61
C HIS A 8 -11.07 19.84 -2.50
N LEU A 9 -9.77 19.62 -2.65
CA LEU A 9 -8.73 20.19 -1.82
C LEU A 9 -7.54 20.49 -2.71
N GLU A 10 -6.96 21.68 -2.55
CA GLU A 10 -5.75 22.04 -3.30
C GLU A 10 -4.61 21.05 -2.99
N PRO A 11 -3.80 20.63 -3.99
CA PRO A 11 -2.71 19.67 -3.79
C PRO A 11 -1.76 20.05 -2.66
N GLU A 12 -1.34 21.32 -2.60
CA GLU A 12 -0.49 21.85 -1.54
C GLU A 12 -1.12 21.71 -0.16
N ARG A 13 -2.45 21.90 -0.07
CA ARG A 13 -3.17 21.80 1.20
C ARG A 13 -3.31 20.34 1.65
N LEU A 14 -3.49 19.42 0.71
CA LEU A 14 -3.44 17.98 0.97
C LEU A 14 -2.05 17.55 1.43
N GLN A 15 -0.99 18.02 0.77
CA GLN A 15 0.39 17.74 1.16
C GLN A 15 0.70 18.26 2.57
N GLN A 16 0.30 19.48 2.91
CA GLN A 16 0.43 20.04 4.27
C GLN A 16 -0.32 19.17 5.30
N LEU A 17 -1.52 18.70 4.95
CA LEU A 17 -2.31 17.85 5.84
C LEU A 17 -1.62 16.49 6.08
N VAL A 18 -1.12 15.86 5.02
CA VAL A 18 -0.38 14.59 5.10
C VAL A 18 0.91 14.77 5.91
N ALA A 19 1.67 15.84 5.65
CA ALA A 19 2.88 16.18 6.39
C ALA A 19 2.62 16.35 7.89
N ALA A 20 1.53 17.05 8.26
CA ALA A 20 1.13 17.23 9.65
C ALA A 20 0.74 15.92 10.36
N HIS A 21 0.37 14.87 9.61
CA HIS A 21 -0.07 13.58 10.13
C HIS A 21 0.93 12.45 9.84
N VAL A 22 2.17 12.76 9.44
CA VAL A 22 3.16 11.76 9.03
C VAL A 22 3.42 10.70 10.11
N GLN A 23 3.40 11.10 11.39
CA GLN A 23 3.58 10.19 12.52
C GLN A 23 2.41 9.21 12.70
N GLN A 24 1.19 9.61 12.34
CA GLN A 24 0.03 8.72 12.38
C GLN A 24 0.05 7.74 11.21
N ILE A 25 0.65 8.13 10.08
CA ILE A 25 0.72 7.30 8.87
C ILE A 25 1.84 6.27 8.96
N LEU A 26 3.05 6.71 9.33
CA LEU A 26 4.28 5.90 9.30
C LEU A 26 4.70 5.38 10.68
N GLY A 27 4.30 6.05 11.76
CA GLY A 27 4.67 5.71 13.13
C GLY A 27 5.29 6.88 13.91
N PRO A 28 5.42 6.75 15.23
CA PRO A 28 5.71 7.88 16.14
C PRO A 28 7.09 8.52 15.93
N ARG A 29 8.04 7.81 15.32
CA ARG A 29 9.38 8.32 15.02
C ARG A 29 9.47 9.04 13.68
N ALA A 30 8.38 9.04 12.92
CA ALA A 30 8.43 9.55 11.56
C ALA A 30 8.54 11.08 11.52
N SER A 31 9.27 11.57 10.52
CA SER A 31 9.46 13.00 10.29
C SER A 31 9.58 13.30 8.80
N VAL A 32 9.11 14.46 8.37
CA VAL A 32 9.23 14.91 6.98
C VAL A 32 10.69 15.29 6.71
N LYS A 33 11.22 14.88 5.56
CA LYS A 33 12.57 15.26 5.11
C LYS A 33 12.49 16.45 4.15
N ASP A 34 13.42 17.37 4.29
CA ASP A 34 13.74 18.30 3.21
C ASP A 34 14.45 17.51 2.12
N ALA A 35 13.76 17.34 1.00
CA ALA A 35 14.16 16.47 -0.10
C ALA A 35 13.99 17.20 -1.44
N PRO A 36 14.57 16.67 -2.53
CA PRO A 36 14.29 17.17 -3.86
C PRO A 36 12.77 17.19 -4.13
N PRO A 37 12.27 18.08 -4.99
CA PRO A 37 10.84 18.17 -5.27
C PRO A 37 10.32 16.85 -5.86
N CYS A 38 9.63 16.06 -5.03
CA CYS A 38 8.95 14.82 -5.42
C CYS A 38 7.62 15.08 -6.17
N GLY A 39 7.19 16.36 -6.24
CA GLY A 39 5.91 16.82 -6.80
C GLY A 39 4.84 17.06 -5.74
N ASP A 40 3.78 17.78 -6.12
CA ASP A 40 2.75 18.34 -5.22
C ASP A 40 1.86 17.30 -4.51
N ALA A 41 2.05 16.02 -4.81
CA ALA A 41 1.29 14.89 -4.29
C ALA A 41 2.20 13.77 -3.75
N CYS A 42 3.45 14.12 -3.45
CA CYS A 42 4.45 13.22 -2.90
C CYS A 42 5.19 13.91 -1.74
N LEU A 43 5.61 13.12 -0.76
CA LEU A 43 6.32 13.60 0.42
C LEU A 43 7.38 12.58 0.82
N LEU A 44 8.63 13.00 0.97
CA LEU A 44 9.66 12.14 1.54
C LEU A 44 9.68 12.28 3.07
N ALA A 45 9.79 11.15 3.77
CA ALA A 45 9.85 11.09 5.22
C ALA A 45 10.88 10.09 5.69
N ASP A 46 11.42 10.32 6.88
CA ASP A 46 12.04 9.28 7.70
C ASP A 46 10.91 8.47 8.34
N ALA A 47 10.88 7.15 8.12
CA ALA A 47 9.93 6.26 8.80
C ALA A 47 10.45 5.83 10.19
N GLY A 48 11.67 6.19 10.55
CA GLY A 48 12.39 5.71 11.72
C GLY A 48 13.31 4.53 11.39
N ASP A 49 14.26 4.31 12.30
CA ASP A 49 15.25 3.22 12.23
C ASP A 49 16.12 3.23 10.95
N GLY A 50 16.33 4.42 10.38
CA GLY A 50 17.15 4.64 9.19
C GLY A 50 16.42 4.40 7.86
N ARG A 51 15.12 4.07 7.88
CA ARG A 51 14.34 3.79 6.67
C ARG A 51 13.68 5.04 6.12
N ASN A 52 13.84 5.28 4.82
CA ASN A 52 13.13 6.34 4.10
C ASN A 52 11.79 5.82 3.57
N ALA A 53 10.77 6.68 3.59
CA ALA A 53 9.48 6.42 2.99
C ALA A 53 9.10 7.57 2.05
N LEU A 54 8.67 7.21 0.85
CA LEU A 54 8.04 8.13 -0.09
C LEU A 54 6.54 7.94 0.01
N LEU A 55 5.84 8.92 0.60
CA LEU A 55 4.39 8.93 0.61
C LEU A 55 3.90 9.53 -0.70
N SER A 56 3.04 8.81 -1.43
CA SER A 56 2.30 9.36 -2.56
C SER A 56 0.82 9.24 -2.31
N PHE A 57 0.07 10.31 -2.59
CA PHE A 57 -1.31 10.42 -2.16
C PHE A 57 -2.20 11.08 -3.18
N ASP A 58 -3.44 10.60 -3.24
CA ASP A 58 -4.51 11.20 -4.01
C ASP A 58 -5.83 11.00 -3.26
N MET A 59 -6.64 12.05 -3.16
CA MET A 59 -7.90 12.01 -2.40
C MET A 59 -9.06 11.39 -3.18
N HIS A 60 -8.84 10.94 -4.42
CA HIS A 60 -9.87 10.40 -5.30
C HIS A 60 -9.46 9.10 -6.00
N ASP A 61 -8.20 8.98 -6.44
CA ASP A 61 -7.77 7.90 -7.32
C ASP A 61 -6.46 7.26 -6.85
N ALA A 62 -6.56 6.01 -6.39
CA ALA A 62 -5.43 5.22 -5.94
C ALA A 62 -4.40 4.92 -7.04
N ASN A 63 -4.81 4.86 -8.31
CA ASN A 63 -3.89 4.66 -9.43
C ASN A 63 -3.08 5.92 -9.70
N GLN A 64 -3.69 7.10 -9.55
CA GLN A 64 -2.96 8.37 -9.64
C GLN A 64 -1.91 8.48 -8.54
N ALA A 65 -2.25 8.11 -7.30
CA ALA A 65 -1.29 8.04 -6.21
C ALA A 65 -0.13 7.07 -6.53
N LEU A 66 -0.43 5.85 -7.01
CA LEU A 66 0.62 4.90 -7.40
C LEU A 66 1.53 5.46 -8.51
N LEU A 67 0.94 5.97 -9.60
CA LEU A 67 1.71 6.47 -10.75
C LEU A 67 2.61 7.65 -10.37
N ARG A 68 2.09 8.60 -9.58
CA ARG A 68 2.89 9.73 -9.08
C ARG A 68 4.02 9.25 -8.18
N GLY A 69 3.76 8.27 -7.33
CA GLY A 69 4.76 7.62 -6.48
C GLY A 69 5.88 6.98 -7.29
N LEU A 70 5.55 6.22 -8.33
CA LEU A 70 6.53 5.59 -9.22
C LEU A 70 7.37 6.62 -9.98
N ILE A 71 6.75 7.69 -10.49
CA ILE A 71 7.47 8.79 -11.16
C ILE A 71 8.41 9.50 -10.18
N ALA A 72 7.98 9.70 -8.93
CA ALA A 72 8.81 10.33 -7.91
C ALA A 72 9.99 9.43 -7.50
N LEU A 73 9.78 8.11 -7.36
CA LEU A 73 10.85 7.15 -7.12
C LEU A 73 11.89 7.16 -8.23
N ASP A 74 11.44 7.10 -9.49
CA ASP A 74 12.33 7.14 -10.66
C ASP A 74 13.20 8.40 -10.65
N ARG A 75 12.62 9.57 -10.33
CA ARG A 75 13.38 10.83 -10.20
C ARG A 75 14.39 10.82 -9.06
N LEU A 76 14.08 10.18 -7.93
CA LEU A 76 15.00 10.06 -6.82
C LEU A 76 16.19 9.15 -7.16
N ASP A 77 15.93 8.05 -7.86
CA ASP A 77 16.97 7.10 -8.30
C ASP A 77 17.94 7.75 -9.31
N HIS A 78 17.43 8.66 -10.14
CA HIS A 78 18.24 9.43 -11.09
C HIS A 78 18.81 10.73 -10.51
N SER A 79 18.57 11.04 -9.24
CA SER A 79 19.19 12.20 -8.59
C SER A 79 20.66 11.90 -8.32
N GLN A 80 21.56 12.85 -8.62
CA GLN A 80 23.02 12.65 -8.46
C GLN A 80 23.50 12.62 -6.99
N ASP A 81 22.56 12.56 -6.06
CA ASP A 81 22.83 12.59 -4.64
C ASP A 81 22.98 11.12 -4.18
N GLU A 82 24.21 10.59 -4.22
CA GLU A 82 24.54 9.17 -4.00
C GLU A 82 24.24 8.65 -2.58
N THR A 83 23.66 9.46 -1.70
CA THR A 83 23.46 9.14 -0.28
C THR A 83 22.10 8.56 0.07
N TRP A 84 21.16 8.48 -0.88
CA TRP A 84 19.79 8.09 -0.59
C TRP A 84 19.57 6.61 -0.88
N GLU A 85 19.31 5.83 0.16
CA GLU A 85 18.69 4.51 -0.02
C GLU A 85 17.30 4.68 -0.63
N THR A 86 16.97 3.82 -1.60
CA THR A 86 15.67 3.81 -2.27
C THR A 86 14.55 3.71 -1.22
N PRO A 87 13.67 4.72 -1.11
CA PRO A 87 12.65 4.73 -0.08
C PRO A 87 11.56 3.68 -0.35
N ASP A 88 10.95 3.17 0.72
CA ASP A 88 9.72 2.40 0.62
C ASP A 88 8.59 3.32 0.11
N LEU A 89 7.84 2.88 -0.89
CA LEU A 89 6.67 3.62 -1.40
C LEU A 89 5.43 3.33 -0.56
N TRP A 90 4.87 4.40 0.00
CA TRP A 90 3.62 4.39 0.75
C TRP A 90 2.52 5.09 -0.03
N ILE A 91 1.54 4.32 -0.49
CA ILE A 91 0.47 4.81 -1.35
C ILE A 91 -0.77 5.05 -0.48
N LEU A 92 -1.16 6.32 -0.37
CA LEU A 92 -2.32 6.76 0.38
C LEU A 92 -3.47 7.05 -0.58
N SER A 93 -4.62 6.43 -0.36
CA SER A 93 -5.83 6.67 -1.16
C SER A 93 -7.09 6.38 -0.34
N PRO A 94 -8.27 6.93 -0.67
CA PRO A 94 -9.51 6.58 0.03
C PRO A 94 -9.91 5.12 -0.08
N ALA A 95 -9.63 4.51 -1.23
CA ALA A 95 -9.94 3.13 -1.50
C ALA A 95 -8.79 2.49 -2.28
N PRO A 96 -8.04 1.54 -1.69
CA PRO A 96 -6.98 0.86 -2.42
C PRO A 96 -7.58 0.03 -3.57
N PRO A 97 -6.87 -0.11 -4.70
CA PRO A 97 -7.43 -0.74 -5.89
C PRO A 97 -7.63 -2.24 -5.67
N ALA A 98 -8.52 -2.83 -6.49
CA ALA A 98 -8.62 -4.28 -6.60
C ALA A 98 -7.25 -4.85 -6.98
N GLY A 99 -6.78 -5.86 -6.25
CA GLY A 99 -5.44 -6.43 -6.48
C GLY A 99 -4.29 -5.75 -5.73
N LYS A 100 -4.56 -4.83 -4.78
CA LYS A 100 -3.53 -4.25 -3.87
C LYS A 100 -2.56 -5.29 -3.30
N CYS A 101 -3.07 -6.50 -3.01
CA CYS A 101 -2.31 -7.62 -2.47
C CYS A 101 -1.17 -8.09 -3.39
N LEU A 102 -1.26 -7.88 -4.70
CA LEU A 102 -0.20 -8.26 -5.64
C LEU A 102 0.99 -7.31 -5.53
N LEU A 103 0.74 -6.00 -5.47
CA LEU A 103 1.81 -5.01 -5.34
C LEU A 103 2.36 -4.96 -3.91
N SER A 104 1.53 -5.16 -2.88
CA SER A 104 2.01 -5.29 -1.49
C SER A 104 2.96 -6.47 -1.25
N ARG A 105 2.99 -7.46 -2.15
CA ARG A 105 3.96 -8.56 -2.07
C ARG A 105 5.34 -8.18 -2.62
N LEU A 106 5.41 -7.12 -3.42
CA LEU A 106 6.68 -6.54 -3.82
C LEU A 106 7.27 -5.81 -2.62
N ARG A 107 8.55 -6.06 -2.32
CA ARG A 107 9.24 -5.29 -1.28
C ARG A 107 9.21 -3.81 -1.65
N GLY A 108 8.98 -2.97 -0.66
CA GLY A 108 8.98 -1.51 -0.81
C GLY A 108 7.64 -0.90 -1.23
N PHE A 109 6.51 -1.63 -1.18
CA PHE A 109 5.19 -1.06 -1.45
C PHE A 109 4.21 -1.29 -0.29
N THR A 110 3.68 -0.21 0.26
CA THR A 110 2.67 -0.23 1.34
C THR A 110 1.45 0.57 0.92
N TRP A 111 0.25 0.02 1.14
CA TRP A 111 -1.02 0.72 0.92
C TRP A 111 -1.64 1.14 2.24
N ARG A 112 -2.18 2.36 2.29
CA ARG A 112 -2.94 2.88 3.42
C ARG A 112 -4.20 3.56 2.93
N ALA A 113 -5.35 3.20 3.51
CA ALA A 113 -6.54 3.98 3.26
C ALA A 113 -6.51 5.26 4.11
N PHE A 114 -6.96 6.38 3.52
CA PHE A 114 -7.19 7.61 4.28
C PHE A 114 -8.43 8.35 3.81
N GLU A 115 -9.07 9.09 4.72
CA GLU A 115 -10.12 10.04 4.39
C GLU A 115 -9.75 11.44 4.88
N VAL A 116 -10.00 12.44 4.04
CA VAL A 116 -9.99 13.85 4.49
C VAL A 116 -11.37 14.16 5.06
N ILE A 117 -11.41 14.69 6.27
CA ILE A 117 -12.63 15.16 6.92
C ILE A 117 -12.50 16.64 7.30
N GLN A 118 -13.63 17.34 7.32
CA GLN A 118 -13.75 18.69 7.86
C GLN A 118 -14.69 18.66 9.06
N VAL A 119 -14.20 19.13 10.20
CA VAL A 119 -14.97 19.25 11.45
C VAL A 119 -14.89 20.70 11.91
N ASP A 120 -16.04 21.38 11.93
CA ASP A 120 -16.16 22.78 12.41
C ASP A 120 -15.04 23.69 11.82
N ASP A 121 -14.90 23.65 10.49
CA ASP A 121 -13.92 24.38 9.66
C ASP A 121 -12.45 23.96 9.77
N ARG A 122 -12.17 22.86 10.47
CA ARG A 122 -10.82 22.28 10.54
C ARG A 122 -10.73 21.03 9.68
N LEU A 123 -9.70 20.96 8.84
CA LEU A 123 -9.37 19.76 8.08
C LEU A 123 -8.61 18.78 8.98
N GLY A 124 -8.96 17.51 8.87
CA GLY A 124 -8.30 16.39 9.52
C GLY A 124 -8.13 15.22 8.55
N LEU A 125 -7.26 14.29 8.92
CA LEU A 125 -6.96 13.09 8.17
C LEU A 125 -7.32 11.88 9.04
N LEU A 126 -8.21 11.02 8.56
CA LEU A 126 -8.47 9.72 9.15
C LEU A 126 -7.61 8.70 8.40
N VAL A 127 -6.78 7.96 9.10
CA VAL A 127 -5.97 6.87 8.53
C VAL A 127 -6.46 5.56 9.10
N GLU A 128 -6.55 4.52 8.28
CA GLU A 128 -6.75 3.17 8.80
C GLU A 128 -5.61 2.81 9.76
N GLU A 129 -5.98 2.48 11.01
CA GLU A 129 -5.03 2.05 12.03
C GLU A 129 -4.25 0.84 11.53
N HIS A 130 -2.95 0.81 11.87
CA HIS A 130 -2.14 -0.36 11.63
C HIS A 130 -2.62 -1.47 12.56
N SER A 131 -3.60 -2.24 12.13
CA SER A 131 -3.81 -3.55 12.73
C SER A 131 -2.61 -4.38 12.31
N GLU A 132 -1.59 -4.43 13.16
CA GLU A 132 -0.72 -5.59 13.29
C GLU A 132 -1.58 -6.78 13.77
N GLN A 133 -2.60 -7.14 13.00
CA GLN A 133 -3.24 -8.43 13.13
C GLN A 133 -2.28 -9.42 12.50
N GLY A 134 -1.43 -9.96 13.38
CA GLY A 134 -0.73 -11.20 13.16
C GLY A 134 -1.65 -12.14 12.41
N THR A 135 -1.17 -12.61 11.27
CA THR A 135 -1.64 -13.86 10.67
C THR A 135 -1.16 -15.00 11.57
N THR A 136 -1.66 -15.05 12.81
CA THR A 136 -1.82 -16.27 13.56
C THR A 136 -3.30 -16.59 13.60
N ALA A 137 -3.90 -16.71 12.42
CA ALA A 137 -4.89 -17.75 12.22
C ALA A 137 -4.13 -19.09 12.14
N SER A 138 -3.56 -19.50 13.28
CA SER A 138 -3.47 -20.92 13.60
C SER A 138 -4.90 -21.34 13.95
N SER A 139 -5.74 -21.40 12.93
CA SER A 139 -6.90 -22.26 12.96
C SER A 139 -6.42 -23.55 12.37
N ARG A 140 -6.21 -24.53 13.26
CA ARG A 140 -6.26 -25.97 12.98
C ARG A 140 -6.97 -26.26 11.65
N PRO A 141 -6.47 -27.19 10.82
CA PRO A 141 -7.31 -27.71 9.75
C PRO A 141 -8.62 -28.13 10.40
N ALA A 142 -9.72 -27.50 10.00
CA ALA A 142 -11.03 -28.05 10.28
C ALA A 142 -10.98 -29.43 9.65
N THR A 143 -10.90 -30.45 10.50
CA THR A 143 -11.25 -31.82 10.16
C THR A 143 -12.68 -31.78 9.65
N LEU A 144 -12.82 -31.58 8.34
CA LEU A 144 -14.00 -31.97 7.61
C LEU A 144 -14.03 -33.49 7.70
N HIS A 145 -14.69 -33.99 8.75
CA HIS A 145 -15.33 -35.29 8.70
C HIS A 145 -16.43 -35.20 7.63
N SER A 146 -16.01 -35.32 6.36
CA SER A 146 -16.90 -35.84 5.34
C SER A 146 -17.05 -37.31 5.62
N GLU A 147 -18.24 -37.69 6.04
CA GLU A 147 -18.67 -39.08 6.13
C GLU A 147 -18.35 -39.78 4.81
N GLU A 148 -17.62 -40.89 4.94
CA GLU A 148 -17.20 -41.77 3.87
C GLU A 148 -18.41 -42.26 3.08
N GLY A 149 -18.56 -41.70 1.88
CA GLY A 149 -19.37 -42.25 0.80
C GLY A 149 -18.45 -42.65 -0.35
N ALA A 150 -18.03 -43.91 -0.34
CA ALA A 150 -17.58 -44.77 -1.44
C ALA A 150 -17.09 -44.11 -2.75
N GLY A 151 -15.81 -44.34 -3.11
CA GLY A 151 -15.40 -44.37 -4.52
C GLY A 151 -13.94 -44.01 -4.78
N GLU A 152 -13.06 -45.02 -4.81
CA GLU A 152 -11.78 -44.96 -5.53
C GLU A 152 -11.99 -44.57 -7.00
N ARG A 153 -11.17 -43.65 -7.53
CA ARG A 153 -10.67 -43.65 -8.91
C ARG A 153 -9.58 -42.58 -9.08
N THR A 154 -8.35 -43.01 -8.90
CA THR A 154 -7.19 -42.41 -9.57
C THR A 154 -7.25 -42.80 -11.04
N GLU A 155 -7.78 -41.94 -11.91
CA GLU A 155 -7.57 -42.07 -13.35
C GLU A 155 -6.18 -41.50 -13.67
N GLY A 156 -5.22 -42.39 -13.86
CA GLY A 156 -3.92 -42.05 -14.44
C GLY A 156 -4.08 -41.69 -15.91
N LEU A 157 -3.14 -40.87 -16.41
CA LEU A 157 -3.10 -40.42 -17.80
C LEU A 157 -3.21 -41.61 -18.76
N THR A 158 -3.96 -41.41 -19.83
CA THR A 158 -4.08 -42.39 -20.91
C THR A 158 -2.74 -42.54 -21.65
N PRO A 159 -2.48 -43.68 -22.31
CA PRO A 159 -1.23 -43.90 -23.05
C PRO A 159 -0.98 -42.86 -24.14
N GLU A 160 -2.04 -42.22 -24.66
CA GLU A 160 -1.97 -41.16 -25.66
C GLU A 160 -1.52 -39.82 -25.06
N GLU A 161 -1.93 -39.52 -23.82
CA GLU A 161 -1.52 -38.31 -23.10
C GLU A 161 -0.05 -38.39 -22.67
N ASP A 162 0.43 -39.57 -22.25
CA ASP A 162 1.81 -39.77 -21.83
C ASP A 162 2.81 -39.60 -23.00
N ALA A 163 2.40 -39.99 -24.22
CA ALA A 163 3.20 -39.82 -25.43
C ALA A 163 3.38 -38.35 -25.83
N PHE A 164 2.39 -37.50 -25.53
CA PHE A 164 2.43 -36.06 -25.82
C PHE A 164 3.48 -35.34 -24.99
N PHE A 165 3.62 -35.68 -23.70
CA PHE A 165 4.58 -35.04 -22.81
C PHE A 165 6.03 -35.49 -23.01
N GLN A 166 6.26 -36.66 -23.62
CA GLN A 166 7.62 -37.11 -23.93
C GLN A 166 8.24 -36.46 -25.19
N HIS A 167 7.47 -35.67 -25.93
CA HIS A 167 7.93 -34.99 -27.15
C HIS A 167 7.98 -33.45 -27.02
N LEU A 168 7.87 -32.92 -25.79
CA LEU A 168 8.18 -31.53 -25.42
C LEU A 168 9.60 -31.45 -24.82
#